data_AF-A0A6P6Q2I3-F1
#
_entry.id   AF-A0A6P6Q2I3-F1
#
_cell.length_a   1.000
_cell.length_b   1.000
_cell.length_c   1.000
_cell.angle_alpha   90.00
_cell.angle_beta   90.00
_cell.angle_gamma   90.00
#
_symmetry.space_group_name_H-M   'P 1'
#
loop_
_entity.id
_entity.type
_entity.pdbx_description
1 polymer ?
#
loop_
_entity_poly.entity_id
_entity_poly.type
_entity_poly.pdbx_seq_one_letter_code
_entity_poly.pdbx_strand_id
1 'polypeptide(L)'
;MLFKLKLMRLGWGGITDSRHGAVTITFCAFFMQVFVEASSWWSLAMNPLLIPEAYIIGGQPLCSQLAGLSKGQKKLCQLYQDHMQFIGEGAKTGIQECQYQFRNRRWNCSTVDNSSVFGRVLQIGSRETAFTYAISAAGVVNAVSRACREGELSSCGCSRAARPKDLPRDWLWGGCGDNLNYGYRFSKEFVDAREREKTYTKGSLQSARLLMNLHNNEAGRRITSDLAHVSCKCHGVSGSCSLKTCWLQLADFRKVGDALKEKYDSAAAMRLNSRGKLVQVHSKFNSPTSSDLVYIDPSPDFCVENKTTGSLGTQGRLCNKTSEGMDGCALMCCGRGYDQYKTQLVERCHCKFHWCCYVKCKQCSRTVDQFVCK
;
A
#
# COMPACT_ATOMS: atom_id res chain seq x y z
N MET A 1 -7.10 49.67 -44.71
CA MET A 1 -5.72 50.17 -44.51
C MET A 1 -4.79 49.06 -44.99
N LEU A 2 -4.47 49.10 -46.28
CA LEU A 2 -3.82 48.05 -47.06
C LEU A 2 -2.43 48.51 -47.49
N PHE A 3 -1.47 47.59 -47.37
CA PHE A 3 -0.38 47.28 -48.31
C PHE A 3 0.94 48.09 -48.37
N LYS A 4 2.01 47.30 -48.14
CA LYS A 4 3.31 47.15 -48.84
C LYS A 4 4.26 48.34 -48.99
N LEU A 5 5.51 48.12 -48.57
CA LEU A 5 6.80 48.37 -49.24
C LEU A 5 7.91 47.89 -48.25
N LYS A 6 9.14 47.43 -48.57
CA LYS A 6 9.95 47.35 -49.78
C LYS A 6 11.15 46.41 -49.49
N LEU A 7 11.68 45.78 -50.54
CA LEU A 7 12.96 45.07 -50.61
C LEU A 7 14.16 45.90 -50.10
N MET A 8 15.18 45.21 -49.58
CA MET A 8 16.59 45.54 -49.86
C MET A 8 17.47 44.28 -49.81
N ARG A 9 17.95 43.89 -51.00
CA ARG A 9 19.11 43.01 -51.24
C ARG A 9 20.30 43.92 -51.50
N LEU A 10 21.47 43.59 -50.97
CA LEU A 10 22.78 44.06 -51.44
C LEU A 10 23.70 42.83 -51.52
N GLY A 11 24.31 42.65 -52.69
CA GLY A 11 25.22 41.56 -53.06
C GLY A 11 26.63 41.73 -52.48
N TRP A 12 27.37 40.64 -52.35
CA TRP A 12 28.45 40.15 -53.25
C TRP A 12 29.85 40.49 -52.74
N GLY A 13 30.66 39.45 -52.58
CA GLY A 13 32.08 39.53 -52.24
C GLY A 13 32.59 38.14 -51.85
N GLY A 14 33.02 37.34 -52.83
CA GLY A 14 33.79 36.13 -52.58
C GLY A 14 35.29 36.46 -52.45
N ILE A 15 36.02 35.67 -51.65
CA ILE A 15 37.45 35.32 -51.81
C ILE A 15 37.71 34.08 -50.94
N THR A 16 38.43 33.14 -51.54
CA THR A 16 38.97 31.88 -51.02
C THR A 16 40.06 32.08 -49.96
N ASP A 17 40.12 31.28 -48.88
CA ASP A 17 41.34 30.55 -48.49
C ASP A 17 41.10 29.54 -47.34
N SER A 18 41.94 28.51 -47.33
CA SER A 18 42.00 27.35 -46.45
C SER A 18 42.60 27.64 -45.06
N ARG A 19 42.20 26.79 -44.09
CA ARG A 19 43.01 26.18 -42.99
C ARG A 19 42.40 26.35 -41.59
N HIS A 20 42.04 25.19 -41.02
CA HIS A 20 42.20 24.79 -39.62
C HIS A 20 41.83 25.80 -38.52
N GLY A 21 40.61 25.67 -38.00
CA GLY A 21 40.22 26.21 -36.70
C GLY A 21 39.14 25.32 -36.09
N ALA A 22 39.52 24.48 -35.14
CA ALA A 22 38.63 23.58 -34.43
C ALA A 22 37.58 24.38 -33.63
N VAL A 23 36.34 24.39 -34.11
CA VAL A 23 35.20 24.87 -33.32
C VAL A 23 34.69 23.69 -32.50
N THR A 24 35.09 23.62 -31.24
CA THR A 24 34.47 22.74 -30.24
C THR A 24 33.03 23.17 -30.04
N ILE A 25 32.10 22.49 -30.71
CA ILE A 25 30.67 22.58 -30.44
C ILE A 25 30.41 21.77 -29.17
N THR A 26 30.41 22.44 -28.02
CA THR A 26 29.95 21.85 -26.76
C THR A 26 28.43 21.66 -26.86
N PHE A 27 28.00 20.48 -27.30
CA PHE A 27 26.61 20.06 -27.22
C PHE A 27 26.27 19.85 -25.74
N CYS A 28 25.80 20.90 -25.06
CA CYS A 28 25.08 20.75 -23.80
C CYS A 28 23.73 20.07 -24.10
N ALA A 29 23.76 18.74 -24.16
CA ALA A 29 22.56 17.93 -24.12
C ALA A 29 21.92 18.11 -22.73
N PHE A 30 21.03 19.10 -22.63
CA PHE A 30 20.10 19.23 -21.53
C PHE A 30 19.13 18.04 -21.60
N PHE A 31 19.57 16.88 -21.11
CA PHE A 31 18.65 15.82 -20.72
C PHE A 31 17.85 16.36 -19.52
N MET A 32 16.78 17.10 -19.80
CA MET A 32 15.62 17.14 -18.91
C MET A 32 15.02 15.73 -18.91
N GLN A 33 15.70 14.79 -18.25
CA GLN A 33 15.00 13.67 -17.64
C GLN A 33 14.11 14.31 -16.58
N VAL A 34 12.88 14.63 -16.96
CA VAL A 34 11.81 14.84 -15.99
C VAL A 34 11.61 13.49 -15.32
N PHE A 35 12.44 13.18 -14.32
CA PHE A 35 12.10 12.20 -13.32
C PHE A 35 10.89 12.77 -12.61
N VAL A 36 9.70 12.37 -13.05
CA VAL A 36 8.53 12.41 -12.18
C VAL A 36 8.80 11.37 -11.10
N GLU A 37 9.60 11.71 -10.10
CA GLU A 37 9.63 10.97 -8.84
C GLU A 37 8.25 11.14 -8.22
N ALA A 38 7.36 10.22 -8.54
CA ALA A 38 6.07 10.08 -7.88
C ALA A 38 6.33 9.52 -6.47
N SER A 39 6.99 10.31 -5.63
CA SER A 39 7.26 9.93 -4.25
C SER A 39 5.94 9.86 -3.47
N SER A 40 5.76 8.79 -2.70
CA SER A 40 4.56 8.54 -1.89
C SER A 40 4.94 8.24 -0.46
N TRP A 41 4.07 8.55 0.50
CA TRP A 41 4.31 8.28 1.92
C TRP A 41 4.52 6.78 2.22
N TRP A 42 4.10 5.88 1.30
CA TRP A 42 4.46 4.46 1.37
C TRP A 42 5.97 4.21 1.40
N SER A 43 6.79 5.13 0.90
CA SER A 43 8.27 5.05 0.97
C SER A 43 8.80 4.89 2.39
N LEU A 44 8.04 5.33 3.40
CA LEU A 44 8.36 5.14 4.81
C LEU A 44 8.44 3.66 5.20
N ALA A 45 7.79 2.76 4.45
CA ALA A 45 7.92 1.32 4.66
C ALA A 45 9.28 0.76 4.23
N MET A 46 9.90 1.38 3.22
CA MET A 46 11.15 0.91 2.60
C MET A 46 12.39 1.51 3.26
N ASN A 47 12.23 2.71 3.82
CA ASN A 47 13.27 3.40 4.56
C ASN A 47 12.82 3.48 6.01
N PRO A 48 12.91 2.37 6.78
CA PRO A 48 12.62 2.42 8.20
C PRO A 48 13.46 3.55 8.78
N LEU A 49 12.82 4.43 9.56
CA LEU A 49 13.52 5.47 10.29
C LEU A 49 14.47 4.74 11.25
N LEU A 50 15.71 4.54 10.82
CA LEU A 50 16.75 4.00 11.67
C LEU A 50 16.77 4.93 12.87
N ILE A 51 16.51 4.40 14.05
CA ILE A 51 16.76 5.07 15.31
C ILE A 51 18.29 5.02 15.46
N PRO A 52 19.08 6.04 15.09
CA PRO A 52 20.47 6.01 15.49
C PRO A 52 20.46 6.24 17.00
N GLU A 53 21.43 5.72 17.72
CA GLU A 53 21.64 5.97 19.15
C GLU A 53 21.71 7.49 19.47
N ALA A 54 21.80 8.35 18.45
CA ALA A 54 21.60 9.81 18.49
C ALA A 54 20.18 10.29 18.89
N TYR A 55 19.16 9.43 18.96
CA TYR A 55 17.85 9.81 19.54
C TYR A 55 17.94 10.17 21.03
N ILE A 56 19.01 9.72 21.71
CA ILE A 56 19.35 10.12 23.08
C ILE A 56 19.79 11.60 23.15
N ILE A 57 20.10 12.25 22.02
CA ILE A 57 20.48 13.67 21.91
C ILE A 57 19.41 14.50 21.16
N GLY A 58 18.17 14.00 21.03
CA GLY A 58 17.03 14.82 20.59
C GLY A 58 16.97 15.19 19.10
N GLY A 59 17.76 14.54 18.24
CA GLY A 59 17.75 14.78 16.78
C GLY A 59 16.79 13.85 16.04
N GLN A 60 15.48 14.12 16.05
CA GLN A 60 14.55 13.48 15.11
C GLN A 60 14.92 13.90 13.66
N PRO A 61 14.88 13.02 12.65
CA PRO A 61 15.10 13.43 11.27
C PRO A 61 14.08 14.51 10.91
N LEU A 62 14.57 15.60 10.35
CA LEU A 62 13.72 16.74 10.03
C LEU A 62 12.65 16.26 9.03
N CYS A 63 11.35 16.48 9.32
CA CYS A 63 10.23 16.07 8.45
C CYS A 63 10.37 16.50 6.98
N SER A 64 11.23 17.50 6.70
CA SER A 64 11.60 17.94 5.35
C SER A 64 12.44 16.91 4.58
N GLN A 65 13.26 16.11 5.27
CA GLN A 65 14.12 15.05 4.73
C GLN A 65 13.35 13.78 4.39
N LEU A 66 12.15 13.60 4.94
CA LEU A 66 11.28 12.46 4.61
C LEU A 66 10.72 12.64 3.19
N ALA A 67 11.27 11.87 2.26
CA ALA A 67 10.83 11.82 0.88
C ALA A 67 9.43 11.19 0.77
N GLY A 68 8.59 11.69 -0.15
CA GLY A 68 7.26 11.14 -0.41
C GLY A 68 6.09 11.72 0.39
N LEU A 69 6.36 12.51 1.44
CA LEU A 69 5.33 13.23 2.17
C LEU A 69 4.80 14.44 1.39
N SER A 70 3.47 14.60 1.36
CA SER A 70 2.80 15.80 0.87
C SER A 70 3.00 17.00 1.82
N LYS A 71 2.56 18.20 1.41
CA LYS A 71 2.75 19.41 2.23
C LYS A 71 1.98 19.32 3.55
N GLY A 72 0.76 18.79 3.52
CA GLY A 72 -0.06 18.54 4.71
C GLY A 72 0.48 17.41 5.57
N GLN A 73 0.99 16.32 4.97
CA GLN A 73 1.65 15.25 5.72
C GLN A 73 2.92 15.74 6.42
N LYS A 74 3.70 16.66 5.81
CA LYS A 74 4.86 17.28 6.47
C LYS A 74 4.45 18.12 7.69
N LYS A 75 3.32 18.83 7.64
CA LYS A 75 2.78 19.56 8.80
C LYS A 75 2.36 18.59 9.91
N LEU A 76 1.72 17.49 9.57
CA LEU A 76 1.35 16.45 10.54
C LEU A 76 2.58 15.78 11.16
N CYS A 77 3.61 15.48 10.35
CA CYS A 77 4.88 14.98 10.84
C CYS A 77 5.51 15.93 11.87
N GLN A 78 5.49 17.24 11.62
CA GLN A 78 6.04 18.23 12.56
C GLN A 78 5.31 18.23 13.91
N LEU A 79 3.99 17.96 13.90
CA LEU A 79 3.16 17.90 15.11
C LEU A 79 3.25 16.56 15.83
N TYR A 80 3.40 15.47 15.08
CA TYR A 80 3.30 14.08 15.55
C TYR A 80 4.55 13.29 15.14
N GLN A 81 5.71 13.79 15.56
CA GLN A 81 7.01 13.23 15.15
C GLN A 81 7.18 11.76 15.60
N ASP A 82 6.77 11.45 16.84
CA ASP A 82 6.75 10.11 17.42
C ASP A 82 5.83 9.11 16.68
N HIS A 83 4.93 9.58 15.81
CA HIS A 83 4.04 8.72 15.03
C HIS A 83 4.68 8.20 13.74
N MET A 84 5.75 8.85 13.26
CA MET A 84 6.28 8.60 11.92
C MET A 84 6.85 7.19 11.76
N GLN A 85 7.45 6.63 12.81
CA GLN A 85 7.89 5.23 12.82
C GLN A 85 6.70 4.28 12.63
N PHE A 86 5.65 4.45 13.42
CA PHE A 86 4.47 3.58 13.37
C PHE A 86 3.65 3.75 12.09
N ILE A 87 3.67 4.93 11.46
CA ILE A 87 3.14 5.13 10.11
C ILE A 87 3.92 4.26 9.12
N GLY A 88 5.26 4.26 9.18
CA GLY A 88 6.12 3.44 8.34
C GLY A 88 5.90 1.94 8.56
N GLU A 89 5.78 1.50 9.82
CA GLU A 89 5.44 0.11 10.19
C GLU A 89 4.05 -0.29 9.69
N GLY A 90 3.06 0.60 9.80
CA GLY A 90 1.71 0.39 9.28
C GLY A 90 1.69 0.26 7.75
N ALA A 91 2.44 1.13 7.04
CA ALA A 91 2.61 1.03 5.59
C ALA A 91 3.27 -0.31 5.20
N LYS A 92 4.34 -0.69 5.90
CA LYS A 92 5.07 -1.95 5.66
C LYS A 92 4.16 -3.16 5.87
N THR A 93 3.39 -3.16 6.95
CA THR A 93 2.42 -4.22 7.27
C THR A 93 1.35 -4.32 6.17
N GLY A 94 0.84 -3.18 5.69
CA GLY A 94 -0.11 -3.13 4.57
C GLY A 94 0.46 -3.67 3.25
N ILE A 95 1.70 -3.30 2.91
CA ILE A 95 2.40 -3.79 1.71
C ILE A 95 2.63 -5.30 1.77
N GLN A 96 3.14 -5.80 2.90
CA GLN A 96 3.41 -7.23 3.08
C GLN A 96 2.12 -8.05 3.01
N GLU A 97 1.04 -7.56 3.59
CA GLU A 97 -0.25 -8.23 3.51
C GLU A 97 -0.83 -8.18 2.09
N CYS A 98 -0.65 -7.06 1.36
CA CYS A 98 -1.03 -6.99 -0.05
C CYS A 98 -0.27 -8.02 -0.90
N GLN A 99 1.05 -8.10 -0.74
CA GLN A 99 1.88 -9.11 -1.42
C GLN A 99 1.44 -10.53 -1.05
N TYR A 100 1.11 -10.77 0.21
CA TYR A 100 0.57 -12.05 0.64
C TYR A 100 -0.74 -12.34 -0.09
N GLN A 101 -1.74 -11.46 -0.03
CA GLN A 101 -3.06 -11.67 -0.63
C GLN A 101 -3.01 -11.86 -2.15
N PHE A 102 -2.04 -11.23 -2.83
CA PHE A 102 -1.90 -11.26 -4.28
C PHE A 102 -0.79 -12.16 -4.82
N ARG A 103 -0.06 -12.90 -3.97
CA ARG A 103 1.07 -13.79 -4.37
C ARG A 103 0.75 -14.72 -5.56
N ASN A 104 -0.50 -15.14 -5.66
CA ASN A 104 -1.03 -16.09 -6.63
C ASN A 104 -1.88 -15.43 -7.75
N ARG A 105 -1.88 -14.09 -7.86
CA ARG A 105 -2.56 -13.32 -8.91
C ARG A 105 -1.54 -12.77 -9.90
N ARG A 106 -1.95 -12.44 -11.14
CA ARG A 106 -1.05 -11.87 -12.19
C ARG A 106 -0.38 -10.56 -11.75
N TRP A 107 -1.15 -9.67 -11.13
CA TRP A 107 -0.58 -8.59 -10.32
C TRP A 107 -0.38 -9.13 -8.90
N ASN A 108 0.86 -9.18 -8.42
CA ASN A 108 1.23 -9.77 -7.14
C ASN A 108 1.55 -8.73 -6.05
N CYS A 109 1.14 -7.47 -6.27
CA CYS A 109 1.43 -6.35 -5.37
C CYS A 109 2.94 -6.14 -5.09
N SER A 110 3.80 -6.53 -6.04
CA SER A 110 5.24 -6.29 -5.98
C SER A 110 5.55 -4.80 -5.93
N THR A 111 6.55 -4.44 -5.14
CA THR A 111 7.05 -3.07 -5.07
C THR A 111 8.11 -2.84 -6.14
N VAL A 112 7.98 -1.76 -6.90
CA VAL A 112 8.81 -1.50 -8.09
C VAL A 112 10.01 -0.61 -7.79
N ASP A 113 9.91 0.27 -6.78
CA ASP A 113 10.96 1.18 -6.36
C ASP A 113 10.79 1.57 -4.88
N ASN A 114 11.76 2.28 -4.30
CA ASN A 114 11.72 2.70 -2.90
C ASN A 114 10.97 4.05 -2.67
N SER A 115 10.55 4.75 -3.72
CA SER A 115 10.01 6.11 -3.64
C SER A 115 8.49 6.19 -3.87
N SER A 116 8.00 5.62 -4.96
CA SER A 116 6.59 5.44 -5.28
C SER A 116 6.01 4.14 -4.71
N VAL A 117 6.89 3.18 -4.39
CA VAL A 117 6.59 1.84 -3.85
C VAL A 117 5.85 0.95 -4.85
N PHE A 118 4.67 1.36 -5.30
CA PHE A 118 3.83 0.60 -6.22
C PHE A 118 3.87 1.11 -7.68
N GLY A 119 4.54 2.24 -7.95
CA GLY A 119 4.73 2.72 -9.32
C GLY A 119 3.49 3.27 -10.01
N ARG A 120 3.48 3.14 -11.34
CA ARG A 120 2.44 3.69 -12.21
C ARG A 120 1.12 2.92 -12.16
N VAL A 121 1.10 1.68 -11.66
CA VAL A 121 -0.14 0.89 -11.56
C VAL A 121 -1.19 1.62 -10.73
N LEU A 122 -0.75 2.34 -9.70
CA LEU A 122 -1.65 3.11 -8.87
C LEU A 122 -2.23 4.32 -9.58
N GLN A 123 -1.62 4.83 -10.66
CA GLN A 123 -2.16 5.94 -11.46
C GLN A 123 -3.44 5.58 -12.23
N ILE A 124 -3.80 4.29 -12.28
CA ILE A 124 -5.06 3.81 -12.82
C ILE A 124 -6.01 3.58 -11.65
N GLY A 125 -7.27 4.03 -11.76
CA GLY A 125 -8.30 3.84 -10.74
C GLY A 125 -8.87 2.42 -10.74
N SER A 126 -8.02 1.39 -10.74
CA SER A 126 -8.41 -0.01 -10.83
C SER A 126 -8.76 -0.65 -9.47
N ARG A 127 -9.22 -1.91 -9.51
CA ARG A 127 -9.49 -2.70 -8.30
C ARG A 127 -8.25 -2.89 -7.43
N GLU A 128 -7.08 -3.06 -8.06
CA GLU A 128 -5.79 -3.24 -7.38
C GLU A 128 -5.43 -1.96 -6.60
N THR A 129 -5.64 -0.80 -7.22
CA THR A 129 -5.48 0.50 -6.56
C THR A 129 -6.45 0.66 -5.39
N ALA A 130 -7.72 0.28 -5.56
CA ALA A 130 -8.71 0.32 -4.50
C ALA A 130 -8.30 -0.49 -3.27
N PHE A 131 -7.85 -1.72 -3.48
CA PHE A 131 -7.34 -2.57 -2.40
C PHE A 131 -6.09 -1.96 -1.74
N THR A 132 -5.14 -1.45 -2.53
CA THR A 132 -3.90 -0.87 -2.01
C THR A 132 -4.15 0.33 -1.09
N TYR A 133 -5.07 1.22 -1.46
CA TYR A 133 -5.47 2.34 -0.60
C TYR A 133 -6.11 1.84 0.71
N ALA A 134 -7.03 0.88 0.60
CA ALA A 134 -7.72 0.33 1.76
C ALA A 134 -6.79 -0.39 2.75
N ILE A 135 -5.94 -1.32 2.28
CA ILE A 135 -5.03 -2.08 3.14
C ILE A 135 -3.96 -1.17 3.79
N SER A 136 -3.57 -0.10 3.10
CA SER A 136 -2.62 0.88 3.64
C SER A 136 -3.23 1.73 4.75
N ALA A 137 -4.46 2.22 4.55
CA ALA A 137 -5.17 2.97 5.59
C ALA A 137 -5.46 2.08 6.82
N ALA A 138 -5.82 0.83 6.59
CA ALA A 138 -5.98 -0.21 7.62
C ALA A 138 -4.67 -0.46 8.39
N GLY A 139 -3.55 -0.57 7.68
CA GLY A 139 -2.22 -0.76 8.27
C GLY A 139 -1.84 0.35 9.24
N VAL A 140 -2.10 1.62 8.88
CA VAL A 140 -1.87 2.77 9.77
C VAL A 140 -2.78 2.74 10.99
N VAL A 141 -4.07 2.38 10.85
CA VAL A 141 -4.96 2.20 12.01
C VAL A 141 -4.40 1.13 12.94
N ASN A 142 -3.99 -0.01 12.39
CA ASN A 142 -3.50 -1.14 13.18
C ASN A 142 -2.24 -0.78 13.98
N ALA A 143 -1.23 -0.20 13.32
CA ALA A 143 0.04 0.14 13.94
C ALA A 143 -0.11 1.24 15.01
N VAL A 144 -0.77 2.35 14.67
CA VAL A 144 -0.94 3.49 15.59
C VAL A 144 -1.79 3.12 16.81
N SER A 145 -2.87 2.36 16.62
CA SER A 145 -3.72 1.93 17.76
C SER A 145 -3.00 0.99 18.73
N ARG A 146 -2.08 0.14 18.23
CA ARG A 146 -1.26 -0.75 19.06
C ARG A 146 -0.14 0.02 19.77
N ALA A 147 0.51 0.96 19.09
CA ALA A 147 1.50 1.84 19.69
C ALA A 147 0.92 2.66 20.86
N CYS A 148 -0.32 3.15 20.73
CA CYS A 148 -1.04 3.78 21.85
C CYS A 148 -1.26 2.83 23.04
N ARG A 149 -1.55 1.55 22.79
CA ARG A 149 -1.73 0.55 23.86
C ARG A 149 -0.41 0.25 24.56
N GLU A 150 0.69 0.27 23.82
CA GLU A 150 2.04 -0.02 24.34
C GLU A 150 2.67 1.18 25.05
N GLY A 151 2.09 2.38 24.90
CA GLY A 151 2.60 3.60 25.54
C GLY A 151 3.74 4.27 24.78
N GLU A 152 3.94 3.89 23.51
CA GLU A 152 5.02 4.39 22.64
C GLU A 152 4.72 5.80 22.07
N LEU A 153 3.47 6.25 22.19
CA LEU A 153 3.02 7.54 21.66
C LEU A 153 2.59 8.47 22.80
N SER A 154 3.13 9.69 22.80
CA SER A 154 2.89 10.68 23.85
C SER A 154 1.47 11.26 23.84
N SER A 155 0.81 11.26 22.69
CA SER A 155 -0.49 11.89 22.42
C SER A 155 -1.69 11.00 22.79
N CYS A 156 -1.46 9.72 23.07
CA CYS A 156 -2.52 8.74 23.31
C CYS A 156 -2.10 7.73 24.39
N GLY A 157 -3.06 6.88 24.77
CA GLY A 157 -2.82 5.77 25.67
C GLY A 157 -3.82 4.65 25.40
N CYS A 158 -4.08 3.80 26.40
CA CYS A 158 -5.04 2.72 26.30
C CYS A 158 -6.42 3.14 25.80
N SER A 159 -7.13 2.20 25.16
CA SER A 159 -8.51 2.39 24.73
C SER A 159 -9.43 2.86 25.87
N ARG A 160 -10.26 3.86 25.57
CA ARG A 160 -11.36 4.31 26.44
C ARG A 160 -12.72 3.79 25.96
N ALA A 161 -12.71 2.69 25.20
CA ALA A 161 -13.95 2.07 24.70
C ALA A 161 -14.85 1.67 25.86
N ALA A 162 -16.14 1.97 25.72
CA ALA A 162 -17.15 1.57 26.69
C ALA A 162 -17.29 0.05 26.72
N ARG A 163 -17.66 -0.47 27.88
CA ARG A 163 -17.99 -1.89 28.06
C ARG A 163 -19.10 -2.30 27.07
N PRO A 164 -18.90 -3.35 26.26
CA PRO A 164 -19.95 -3.88 25.38
C PRO A 164 -21.15 -4.37 26.20
N LYS A 165 -22.36 -4.10 25.70
CA LYS A 165 -23.63 -4.41 26.41
C LYS A 165 -23.88 -5.91 26.55
N ASP A 166 -23.38 -6.67 25.58
CA ASP A 166 -23.45 -8.12 25.45
C ASP A 166 -22.39 -8.84 26.29
N LEU A 167 -21.43 -8.11 26.90
CA LEU A 167 -20.40 -8.71 27.74
C LEU A 167 -20.98 -9.22 29.07
N PRO A 168 -20.84 -10.51 29.42
CA PRO A 168 -21.38 -11.07 30.66
C PRO A 168 -20.95 -10.30 31.91
N ARG A 169 -21.91 -10.01 32.81
CA ARG A 169 -21.72 -9.07 33.94
C ARG A 169 -20.57 -9.45 34.86
N ASP A 170 -20.32 -10.74 35.03
CA ASP A 170 -19.25 -11.34 35.81
C ASP A 170 -17.85 -11.15 35.20
N TRP A 171 -17.77 -10.78 33.92
CA TRP A 171 -16.48 -10.50 33.26
C TRP A 171 -16.11 -9.05 33.51
N LEU A 172 -14.90 -8.79 33.98
CA LEU A 172 -14.42 -7.43 34.23
C LEU A 172 -14.06 -6.76 32.90
N TRP A 173 -14.50 -5.53 32.69
CA TRP A 173 -14.04 -4.69 31.58
C TRP A 173 -12.91 -3.80 32.08
N GLY A 174 -11.71 -3.95 31.50
CA GLY A 174 -10.54 -3.23 31.95
C GLY A 174 -9.26 -3.71 31.27
N GLY A 175 -8.12 -3.36 31.85
CA GLY A 175 -6.81 -3.56 31.21
C GLY A 175 -6.53 -2.48 30.15
N CYS A 176 -5.51 -2.72 29.34
CA CYS A 176 -5.09 -1.79 28.29
C CYS A 176 -5.39 -2.38 26.91
N GLY A 177 -6.51 -1.96 26.33
CA GLY A 177 -6.91 -2.35 24.97
C GLY A 177 -6.36 -1.41 23.88
N ASP A 178 -6.44 -1.84 22.63
CA ASP A 178 -6.00 -1.05 21.47
C ASP A 178 -6.84 0.21 21.29
N ASN A 179 -6.19 1.36 21.13
CA ASN A 179 -6.90 2.64 20.99
C ASN A 179 -7.36 2.88 19.55
N LEU A 180 -8.38 2.11 19.16
CA LEU A 180 -8.95 2.10 17.82
C LEU A 180 -9.47 3.48 17.38
N ASN A 181 -10.15 4.21 18.27
CA ASN A 181 -10.69 5.54 17.93
C ASN A 181 -9.57 6.55 17.61
N TYR A 182 -8.45 6.50 18.35
CA TYR A 182 -7.30 7.36 18.04
C TYR A 182 -6.67 6.99 16.70
N GLY A 183 -6.31 5.71 16.50
CA GLY A 183 -5.69 5.24 15.26
C GLY A 183 -6.56 5.46 14.02
N TYR A 184 -7.88 5.28 14.14
CA TYR A 184 -8.84 5.59 13.07
C TYR A 184 -8.78 7.06 12.65
N ARG A 185 -8.85 7.98 13.61
CA ARG A 185 -8.83 9.44 13.36
C ARG A 185 -7.49 9.86 12.77
N PHE A 186 -6.40 9.39 13.35
CA PHE A 186 -5.06 9.70 12.88
C PHE A 186 -4.82 9.18 11.45
N SER A 187 -5.20 7.94 11.15
CA SER A 187 -5.13 7.39 9.77
C SER A 187 -5.94 8.25 8.80
N LYS A 188 -7.13 8.72 9.20
CA LYS A 188 -7.94 9.63 8.38
C LYS A 188 -7.25 10.97 8.14
N GLU A 189 -6.63 11.57 9.15
CA GLU A 189 -5.92 12.84 9.01
C GLU A 189 -4.67 12.71 8.14
N PHE A 190 -3.83 11.70 8.40
CA PHE A 190 -2.55 11.54 7.73
C PHE A 190 -2.65 10.94 6.32
N VAL A 191 -3.40 9.84 6.15
CA VAL A 191 -3.48 9.13 4.86
C VAL A 191 -4.31 9.94 3.85
N ASP A 192 -5.37 10.61 4.29
CA ASP A 192 -6.20 11.41 3.39
C ASP A 192 -5.60 12.80 3.10
N ALA A 193 -4.58 13.26 3.84
CA ALA A 193 -4.02 14.61 3.70
C ALA A 193 -3.63 14.94 2.25
N ARG A 194 -2.90 14.02 1.58
CA ARG A 194 -2.45 14.21 0.20
C ARG A 194 -3.61 14.37 -0.79
N GLU A 195 -4.68 13.62 -0.58
CA GLU A 195 -5.87 13.67 -1.42
C GLU A 195 -6.60 15.02 -1.17
N ARG A 196 -6.78 15.40 0.09
CA ARG A 196 -7.49 16.64 0.50
C ARG A 196 -6.75 17.93 0.15
N GLU A 197 -5.43 17.89 0.00
CA GLU A 197 -4.62 19.05 -0.41
C GLU A 197 -4.90 19.51 -1.85
N LYS A 198 -5.46 18.63 -2.69
CA LYS A 198 -5.69 18.91 -4.09
C LYS A 198 -7.16 19.27 -4.33
N THR A 199 -7.38 20.47 -4.85
CA THR A 199 -8.70 20.88 -5.32
C THR A 199 -8.80 20.59 -6.82
N TYR A 200 -9.77 19.77 -7.19
CA TYR A 200 -10.06 19.45 -8.59
C TYR A 200 -11.41 20.01 -9.00
N THR A 201 -11.54 20.36 -10.29
CA THR A 201 -12.82 20.78 -10.86
C THR A 201 -13.84 19.66 -10.68
N LYS A 202 -14.99 20.01 -10.13
CA LYS A 202 -16.08 19.05 -9.88
C LYS A 202 -16.51 18.40 -11.20
N GLY A 203 -16.57 17.08 -11.23
CA GLY A 203 -16.92 16.33 -12.44
C GLY A 203 -15.72 15.93 -13.32
N SER A 204 -14.49 16.38 -13.00
CA SER A 204 -13.28 15.91 -13.69
C SER A 204 -12.91 14.47 -13.31
N LEU A 205 -12.15 13.80 -14.19
CA LEU A 205 -11.61 12.46 -13.90
C LEU A 205 -10.77 12.44 -12.61
N GLN A 206 -9.97 13.49 -12.38
CA GLN A 206 -9.17 13.64 -11.17
C GLN A 206 -10.05 13.77 -9.91
N SER A 207 -11.19 14.46 -10.02
CA SER A 207 -12.18 14.51 -8.94
C SER A 207 -12.82 13.14 -8.68
N ALA A 208 -13.09 12.33 -9.71
CA ALA A 208 -13.58 10.95 -9.53
C ALA A 208 -12.57 10.09 -8.76
N ARG A 209 -11.30 10.20 -9.16
CA ARG A 209 -10.18 9.47 -8.55
C ARG A 209 -9.96 9.85 -7.09
N LEU A 210 -10.01 11.15 -6.78
CA LEU A 210 -9.97 11.67 -5.41
C LEU A 210 -11.06 11.00 -4.54
N LEU A 211 -12.31 11.01 -5.02
CA LEU A 211 -13.44 10.43 -4.30
C LEU A 211 -13.29 8.92 -4.10
N MET A 212 -12.79 8.21 -5.12
CA MET A 212 -12.50 6.78 -5.05
C MET A 212 -11.44 6.47 -3.99
N ASN A 213 -10.33 7.20 -3.98
CA ASN A 213 -9.23 7.04 -3.03
C ASN A 213 -9.71 7.26 -1.58
N LEU A 214 -10.46 8.34 -1.33
CA LEU A 214 -11.01 8.65 -0.01
C LEU A 214 -12.01 7.58 0.47
N HIS A 215 -12.86 7.06 -0.44
CA HIS A 215 -13.79 5.97 -0.13
C HIS A 215 -13.06 4.70 0.25
N ASN A 216 -12.06 4.29 -0.53
CA ASN A 216 -11.33 3.05 -0.26
C ASN A 216 -10.46 3.13 1.00
N ASN A 217 -9.86 4.29 1.28
CA ASN A 217 -9.21 4.54 2.58
C ASN A 217 -10.20 4.35 3.74
N GLU A 218 -11.41 4.89 3.63
CA GLU A 218 -12.46 4.72 4.63
C GLU A 218 -12.87 3.26 4.79
N ALA A 219 -13.02 2.51 3.69
CA ALA A 219 -13.34 1.09 3.74
C ALA A 219 -12.30 0.28 4.53
N GLY A 220 -11.01 0.54 4.30
CA GLY A 220 -9.93 -0.08 5.07
C GLY A 220 -9.99 0.22 6.57
N ARG A 221 -10.23 1.48 6.93
CA ARG A 221 -10.39 1.90 8.33
C ARG A 221 -11.60 1.23 8.99
N ARG A 222 -12.73 1.17 8.28
CA ARG A 222 -13.96 0.53 8.79
C ARG A 222 -13.80 -0.95 9.00
N ILE A 223 -13.28 -1.70 8.03
CA ILE A 223 -13.06 -3.15 8.20
C ILE A 223 -12.15 -3.43 9.39
N THR A 224 -11.09 -2.63 9.57
CA THR A 224 -10.21 -2.77 10.74
C THR A 224 -10.95 -2.53 12.05
N SER A 225 -11.87 -1.57 12.07
CA SER A 225 -12.72 -1.26 13.22
C SER A 225 -13.78 -2.34 13.48
N ASP A 226 -14.44 -2.82 12.44
CA ASP A 226 -15.54 -3.79 12.50
C ASP A 226 -15.03 -5.18 12.95
N LEU A 227 -13.78 -5.51 12.64
CA LEU A 227 -13.14 -6.77 13.06
C LEU A 227 -12.51 -6.70 14.46
N ALA A 228 -12.50 -5.54 15.12
CA ALA A 228 -12.06 -5.45 16.50
C ALA A 228 -13.02 -6.24 17.41
N HIS A 229 -12.48 -6.95 18.39
CA HIS A 229 -13.24 -7.87 19.22
C HIS A 229 -12.85 -7.75 20.69
N VAL A 230 -13.70 -8.29 21.55
CA VAL A 230 -13.39 -8.43 22.97
C VAL A 230 -12.41 -9.58 23.15
N SER A 231 -11.27 -9.29 23.75
CA SER A 231 -10.27 -10.28 24.17
C SER A 231 -10.20 -10.31 25.69
N CYS A 232 -9.97 -11.48 26.28
CA CYS A 232 -10.01 -11.67 27.72
C CYS A 232 -8.80 -12.47 28.22
N LYS A 233 -8.35 -12.18 29.44
CA LYS A 233 -7.36 -12.97 30.18
C LYS A 233 -7.94 -13.48 31.49
N CYS A 234 -7.67 -14.76 31.76
CA CYS A 234 -8.11 -15.44 32.97
C CYS A 234 -7.12 -15.24 34.13
N HIS A 235 -7.68 -15.03 35.32
CA HIS A 235 -7.00 -14.71 36.57
C HIS A 235 -7.56 -15.59 37.71
N GLY A 236 -7.37 -16.90 37.63
CA GLY A 236 -7.79 -17.84 38.67
C GLY A 236 -6.65 -18.72 39.15
N VAL A 237 -6.84 -19.39 40.29
CA VAL A 237 -5.88 -20.33 40.86
C VAL A 237 -5.55 -21.39 39.80
N SER A 238 -4.26 -21.68 39.61
CA SER A 238 -3.76 -22.60 38.58
C SER A 238 -4.18 -22.26 37.14
N GLY A 239 -4.43 -20.99 36.82
CA GLY A 239 -4.82 -20.55 35.47
C GLY A 239 -6.29 -20.75 35.13
N SER A 240 -7.14 -21.04 36.13
CA SER A 240 -8.59 -21.10 35.96
C SER A 240 -9.19 -19.76 35.55
N CYS A 241 -10.38 -19.78 34.94
CA CYS A 241 -11.11 -18.58 34.49
C CYS A 241 -12.20 -18.13 35.48
N SER A 242 -12.01 -18.38 36.79
CA SER A 242 -12.95 -17.96 37.85
C SER A 242 -13.09 -16.43 37.93
N LEU A 243 -12.03 -15.71 37.59
CA LEU A 243 -12.05 -14.28 37.31
C LEU A 243 -11.41 -14.06 35.94
N LYS A 244 -11.95 -13.12 35.17
CA LYS A 244 -11.29 -12.69 33.94
C LYS A 244 -11.56 -11.22 33.63
N THR A 245 -10.56 -10.63 32.99
CA THR A 245 -10.56 -9.23 32.59
C THR A 245 -10.48 -9.16 31.08
N CYS A 246 -11.32 -8.34 30.47
CA CYS A 246 -11.47 -8.21 29.04
C CYS A 246 -11.27 -6.77 28.57
N TRP A 247 -10.74 -6.61 27.37
CA TRP A 247 -10.49 -5.33 26.70
C TRP A 247 -10.84 -5.41 25.21
N LEU A 248 -10.91 -4.25 24.57
CA LEU A 248 -11.00 -4.15 23.11
C LEU A 248 -9.64 -4.46 22.48
N GLN A 249 -9.62 -5.39 21.53
CA GLN A 249 -8.41 -5.79 20.82
C GLN A 249 -8.66 -5.81 19.30
N LEU A 250 -7.69 -5.28 18.55
CA LEU A 250 -7.68 -5.40 17.10
C LEU A 250 -7.48 -6.86 16.69
N ALA A 251 -8.18 -7.28 15.63
CA ALA A 251 -7.92 -8.57 15.00
C ALA A 251 -6.47 -8.69 14.49
N ASP A 252 -6.04 -9.93 14.28
CA ASP A 252 -4.83 -10.21 13.51
C ASP A 252 -4.94 -9.57 12.13
N PHE A 253 -3.87 -8.91 11.68
CA PHE A 253 -3.90 -8.16 10.43
C PHE A 253 -4.16 -9.04 9.20
N ARG A 254 -3.84 -10.34 9.28
CA ARG A 254 -4.23 -11.34 8.28
C ARG A 254 -5.75 -11.39 8.07
N LYS A 255 -6.55 -11.37 9.13
CA LYS A 255 -8.02 -11.35 9.03
C LYS A 255 -8.54 -10.09 8.34
N VAL A 256 -7.88 -8.95 8.58
CA VAL A 256 -8.17 -7.68 7.89
C VAL A 256 -7.85 -7.80 6.40
N GLY A 257 -6.69 -8.37 6.07
CA GLY A 257 -6.28 -8.67 4.68
C GLY A 257 -7.27 -9.59 3.97
N ASP A 258 -7.69 -10.67 4.62
CA ASP A 258 -8.66 -11.64 4.09
C ASP A 258 -10.02 -10.95 3.81
N ALA A 259 -10.55 -10.19 4.76
CA ALA A 259 -11.80 -9.46 4.61
C ALA A 259 -11.72 -8.40 3.49
N LEU A 260 -10.63 -7.65 3.40
CA LEU A 260 -10.41 -6.71 2.29
C LEU A 260 -10.26 -7.43 0.95
N LYS A 261 -9.70 -8.64 0.95
CA LYS A 261 -9.50 -9.43 -0.26
C LYS A 261 -10.83 -9.95 -0.82
N GLU A 262 -11.78 -10.28 0.05
CA GLU A 262 -13.18 -10.54 -0.33
C GLU A 262 -13.82 -9.29 -0.93
N LYS A 263 -13.66 -8.12 -0.29
CA LYS A 263 -14.18 -6.84 -0.83
C LYS A 263 -13.57 -6.45 -2.17
N TYR A 264 -12.32 -6.84 -2.44
CA TYR A 264 -11.69 -6.66 -3.75
C TYR A 264 -12.37 -7.52 -4.83
N ASP A 265 -12.71 -8.77 -4.54
CA ASP A 265 -13.35 -9.65 -5.52
C ASP A 265 -14.76 -9.15 -5.87
N SER A 266 -15.46 -8.51 -4.92
CA SER A 266 -16.79 -7.92 -5.10
C SER A 266 -16.79 -6.40 -5.32
N ALA A 267 -15.66 -5.77 -5.67
CA ALA A 267 -15.55 -4.32 -5.77
C ALA A 267 -16.49 -3.73 -6.84
N ALA A 268 -17.09 -2.57 -6.57
CA ALA A 268 -18.07 -1.95 -7.45
C ALA A 268 -17.43 -0.98 -8.46
N ALA A 269 -17.78 -1.13 -9.73
CA ALA A 269 -17.43 -0.17 -10.78
C ALA A 269 -18.28 1.11 -10.64
N MET A 270 -17.61 2.26 -10.60
CA MET A 270 -18.22 3.57 -10.40
C MET A 270 -17.93 4.50 -11.58
N ARG A 271 -18.82 5.46 -11.79
CA ARG A 271 -18.66 6.57 -12.73
C ARG A 271 -19.19 7.86 -12.12
N LEU A 272 -18.80 9.00 -12.69
CA LEU A 272 -19.40 10.27 -12.30
C LEU A 272 -20.80 10.43 -12.92
N ASN A 273 -21.73 10.97 -12.12
CA ASN A 273 -22.98 11.51 -12.65
C ASN A 273 -22.83 12.98 -13.04
N SER A 274 -23.88 13.57 -13.65
CA SER A 274 -23.92 14.98 -14.02
C SER A 274 -23.71 15.95 -12.85
N ARG A 275 -23.94 15.50 -11.61
CA ARG A 275 -23.73 16.27 -10.39
C ARG A 275 -22.33 16.07 -9.79
N GLY A 276 -21.43 15.37 -10.48
CA GLY A 276 -20.07 15.09 -10.02
C GLY A 276 -19.97 14.15 -8.81
N LYS A 277 -20.99 13.32 -8.56
CA LYS A 277 -20.94 12.26 -7.53
C LYS A 277 -20.61 10.92 -8.18
N LEU A 278 -19.86 10.09 -7.46
CA LEU A 278 -19.66 8.69 -7.82
C LEU A 278 -20.99 7.94 -7.70
N VAL A 279 -21.38 7.27 -8.77
CA VAL A 279 -22.54 6.39 -8.85
C VAL A 279 -22.13 5.08 -9.49
N GLN A 280 -22.79 3.99 -9.10
CA GLN A 280 -22.51 2.67 -9.65
C GLN A 280 -22.81 2.63 -11.15
N VAL A 281 -21.93 1.98 -11.91
CA VAL A 281 -22.11 1.80 -13.36
C VAL A 281 -23.32 0.91 -13.63
N HIS A 282 -23.44 -0.18 -12.88
CA HIS A 282 -24.51 -1.16 -13.01
C HIS A 282 -25.55 -0.99 -11.90
N SER A 283 -26.62 -0.23 -12.17
CA SER A 283 -27.66 0.12 -11.19
C SER A 283 -28.54 -1.05 -10.72
N LYS A 284 -28.39 -2.24 -11.30
CA LYS A 284 -29.11 -3.45 -10.89
C LYS A 284 -28.56 -4.06 -9.60
N PHE A 285 -27.33 -3.71 -9.23
CA PHE A 285 -26.71 -4.18 -7.99
C PHE A 285 -27.03 -3.23 -6.84
N ASN A 286 -26.85 -3.72 -5.62
CA ASN A 286 -26.92 -2.89 -4.43
C ASN A 286 -25.80 -1.83 -4.46
N SER A 287 -26.14 -0.62 -4.00
CA SER A 287 -25.16 0.44 -3.86
C SER A 287 -24.08 0.04 -2.85
N PRO A 288 -22.79 0.31 -3.13
CA PRO A 288 -21.70 -0.05 -2.24
C PRO A 288 -21.82 0.70 -0.91
N THR A 289 -21.59 -0.02 0.18
CA THR A 289 -21.47 0.54 1.53
C THR A 289 -20.11 1.22 1.70
N SER A 290 -19.94 1.88 2.84
CA SER A 290 -18.66 2.48 3.23
C SER A 290 -17.54 1.46 3.46
N SER A 291 -17.87 0.18 3.63
CA SER A 291 -16.89 -0.91 3.84
C SER A 291 -16.65 -1.72 2.55
N ASP A 292 -17.31 -1.37 1.45
CA ASP A 292 -17.08 -1.98 0.14
C ASP A 292 -16.05 -1.18 -0.65
N LEU A 293 -15.26 -1.88 -1.48
CA LEU A 293 -14.29 -1.23 -2.36
C LEU A 293 -14.93 -0.77 -3.66
N VAL A 294 -14.44 0.35 -4.18
CA VAL A 294 -14.93 0.95 -5.43
C VAL A 294 -13.77 1.28 -6.38
N TYR A 295 -14.02 1.18 -7.68
CA TYR A 295 -13.03 1.50 -8.71
C TYR A 295 -13.68 2.26 -9.87
N ILE A 296 -12.91 3.01 -10.65
CA ILE A 296 -13.43 3.84 -11.76
C ILE A 296 -12.88 3.44 -13.14
N ASP A 297 -11.74 2.74 -13.17
CA ASP A 297 -11.06 2.32 -14.40
C ASP A 297 -10.93 0.79 -14.45
N PRO A 298 -11.02 0.15 -15.63
CA PRO A 298 -10.72 -1.27 -15.76
C PRO A 298 -9.26 -1.55 -15.39
N SER A 299 -9.00 -2.72 -14.81
CA SER A 299 -7.63 -3.19 -14.56
C SER A 299 -6.88 -3.36 -15.89
N PRO A 300 -5.61 -2.95 -15.98
CA PRO A 300 -4.80 -3.17 -17.17
C PRO A 300 -4.52 -4.65 -17.39
N ASP A 301 -3.98 -4.99 -18.56
CA ASP A 301 -3.46 -6.33 -18.79
C ASP A 301 -2.14 -6.54 -18.02
N PHE A 302 -2.16 -7.48 -17.08
CA PHE A 302 -1.00 -7.86 -16.28
C PHE A 302 -0.20 -9.03 -16.88
N CYS A 303 -0.61 -9.57 -18.04
CA CYS A 303 0.09 -10.69 -18.68
C CYS A 303 1.44 -10.30 -19.27
N VAL A 304 1.53 -9.08 -19.82
CA VAL A 304 2.72 -8.58 -20.52
C VAL A 304 3.29 -7.38 -19.77
N GLU A 305 4.62 -7.25 -19.78
CA GLU A 305 5.28 -6.07 -19.23
C GLU A 305 4.85 -4.82 -20.00
N ASN A 306 4.41 -3.79 -19.28
CA ASN A 306 4.00 -2.54 -19.86
C ASN A 306 4.37 -1.38 -18.92
N LYS A 307 5.43 -0.66 -19.28
CA LYS A 307 5.98 0.46 -18.53
C LYS A 307 5.02 1.65 -18.38
N THR A 308 4.05 1.80 -19.28
CA THR A 308 3.06 2.88 -19.21
C THR A 308 2.04 2.60 -18.11
N THR A 309 1.52 1.37 -18.06
CA THR A 309 0.56 0.94 -17.03
C THR A 309 1.23 0.55 -15.72
N GLY A 310 2.53 0.26 -15.73
CA GLY A 310 3.26 -0.28 -14.59
C GLY A 310 3.11 -1.79 -14.41
N SER A 311 2.57 -2.50 -15.40
CA SER A 311 2.55 -3.98 -15.40
C SER A 311 3.98 -4.52 -15.55
N LEU A 312 4.36 -5.48 -14.71
CA LEU A 312 5.63 -6.21 -14.82
C LEU A 312 5.54 -7.45 -15.73
N GLY A 313 4.31 -7.84 -16.12
CA GLY A 313 4.06 -9.09 -16.82
C GLY A 313 4.14 -10.33 -15.93
N THR A 314 3.88 -11.50 -16.51
CA THR A 314 3.93 -12.80 -15.81
C THR A 314 5.06 -13.72 -16.26
N GLN A 315 5.91 -13.28 -17.18
CA GLN A 315 7.08 -14.03 -17.61
C GLN A 315 8.01 -14.29 -16.40
N GLY A 316 8.55 -15.50 -16.30
CA GLY A 316 9.44 -15.90 -15.20
C GLY A 316 8.72 -16.19 -13.87
N ARG A 317 7.38 -16.11 -13.83
CA ARG A 317 6.63 -16.41 -12.61
C ARG A 317 6.38 -17.90 -12.42
N LEU A 318 6.46 -18.33 -11.17
CA LEU A 318 6.05 -19.68 -10.76
C LEU A 318 4.55 -19.85 -10.90
N CYS A 319 4.12 -20.97 -11.46
CA CYS A 319 2.72 -21.36 -11.58
C CYS A 319 2.49 -22.78 -11.08
N ASN A 320 1.23 -23.11 -10.80
CA ASN A 320 0.81 -24.41 -10.33
C ASN A 320 0.18 -25.20 -11.48
N LYS A 321 0.79 -26.31 -11.90
CA LYS A 321 0.27 -27.13 -13.00
C LYS A 321 -1.06 -27.82 -12.67
N THR A 322 -1.30 -28.16 -11.40
CA THR A 322 -2.50 -28.91 -10.99
C THR A 322 -3.67 -27.99 -10.62
N SER A 323 -3.45 -26.68 -10.48
CA SER A 323 -4.51 -25.73 -10.14
C SER A 323 -5.25 -25.27 -11.38
N GLU A 324 -6.58 -25.27 -11.31
CA GLU A 324 -7.46 -24.62 -12.28
C GLU A 324 -7.73 -23.15 -11.94
N GLY A 325 -7.24 -22.69 -10.77
CA GLY A 325 -7.37 -21.33 -10.29
C GLY A 325 -6.39 -20.36 -10.93
N MET A 326 -6.33 -19.13 -10.40
CA MET A 326 -5.46 -18.07 -10.94
C MET A 326 -3.97 -18.31 -10.73
N ASP A 327 -3.58 -19.15 -9.78
CA ASP A 327 -2.22 -19.69 -9.64
C ASP A 327 -1.90 -20.78 -10.68
N GLY A 328 -2.93 -21.31 -11.34
CA GLY A 328 -2.84 -22.29 -12.41
C GLY A 328 -2.00 -21.81 -13.58
N CYS A 329 -1.14 -22.67 -14.12
CA CYS A 329 -0.27 -22.31 -15.26
C CYS A 329 -1.05 -21.84 -16.49
N ALA A 330 -2.26 -22.35 -16.72
CA ALA A 330 -3.12 -21.90 -17.82
C ALA A 330 -3.49 -20.41 -17.69
N LEU A 331 -3.84 -19.96 -16.47
CA LEU A 331 -4.28 -18.59 -16.22
C LEU A 331 -3.11 -17.65 -15.90
N MET A 332 -2.10 -18.08 -15.14
CA MET A 332 -0.96 -17.24 -14.77
C MET A 332 -0.05 -16.94 -15.96
N CYS A 333 0.18 -17.91 -16.83
CA CYS A 333 1.06 -17.76 -17.99
C CYS A 333 0.35 -17.22 -19.25
N CYS A 334 -0.95 -16.91 -19.12
CA CYS A 334 -1.74 -16.26 -20.18
C CYS A 334 -1.66 -16.99 -21.54
N GLY A 335 -1.66 -18.32 -21.53
CA GLY A 335 -1.59 -19.14 -22.74
C GLY A 335 -0.21 -19.25 -23.40
N ARG A 336 0.85 -18.58 -22.90
CA ARG A 336 2.21 -18.66 -23.46
C ARG A 336 2.93 -20.00 -23.19
N GLY A 337 2.33 -20.84 -22.36
CA GLY A 337 2.95 -22.07 -21.85
C GLY A 337 3.91 -21.80 -20.69
N TYR A 338 4.59 -22.85 -20.25
CA TYR A 338 5.50 -22.83 -19.11
C TYR A 338 6.64 -23.83 -19.33
N ASP A 339 7.79 -23.55 -18.74
CA ASP A 339 8.92 -24.47 -18.64
C ASP A 339 8.84 -25.25 -17.33
N GLN A 340 9.34 -26.49 -17.34
CA GLN A 340 9.40 -27.36 -16.17
C GLN A 340 10.87 -27.57 -15.76
N TYR A 341 11.15 -27.31 -14.49
CA TYR A 341 12.47 -27.51 -13.88
C TYR A 341 12.34 -28.39 -12.65
N LYS A 342 13.28 -29.32 -12.46
CA LYS A 342 13.42 -30.04 -11.19
C LYS A 342 14.29 -29.21 -10.26
N THR A 343 13.77 -28.85 -9.09
CA THR A 343 14.56 -28.19 -8.05
C THR A 343 14.62 -29.04 -6.79
N GLN A 344 15.70 -28.90 -6.02
CA GLN A 344 15.77 -29.47 -4.69
C GLN A 344 15.19 -28.48 -3.68
N LEU A 345 14.02 -28.80 -3.13
CA LEU A 345 13.47 -28.07 -2.00
C LEU A 345 14.08 -28.62 -0.71
N VAL A 346 14.78 -27.76 0.03
CA VAL A 346 15.33 -28.07 1.35
C VAL A 346 14.36 -27.58 2.41
N GLU A 347 13.83 -28.48 3.23
CA GLU A 347 12.92 -28.17 4.32
C GLU A 347 13.39 -28.76 5.65
N ARG A 348 12.96 -28.15 6.75
CA ARG A 348 13.22 -28.68 8.09
C ARG A 348 12.25 -29.82 8.35
N CYS A 349 12.78 -31.01 8.61
CA CYS A 349 12.03 -32.24 8.77
C CYS A 349 12.47 -32.96 10.06
N HIS A 350 11.70 -33.97 10.48
CA HIS A 350 12.03 -34.79 11.65
C HIS A 350 12.36 -33.96 12.90
N CYS A 351 11.60 -32.89 13.11
CA CYS A 351 11.78 -31.97 14.23
C CYS A 351 11.46 -32.67 15.55
N LYS A 352 12.44 -32.70 16.46
CA LYS A 352 12.27 -33.19 17.83
C LYS A 352 12.39 -32.02 18.80
N PHE A 353 11.40 -31.89 19.66
CA PHE A 353 11.47 -30.97 20.78
C PHE A 353 12.33 -31.57 21.88
N HIS A 354 13.31 -30.82 22.36
CA HIS A 354 14.13 -31.17 23.50
C HIS A 354 13.65 -30.35 24.69
N TRP A 355 13.14 -31.04 25.72
CA TRP A 355 12.80 -30.41 26.99
C TRP A 355 14.05 -29.71 27.54
N CYS A 356 13.93 -28.43 27.91
CA CYS A 356 14.99 -27.38 27.90
C CYS A 356 15.05 -26.52 26.60
N CYS A 357 13.88 -26.31 25.99
CA CYS A 357 13.48 -25.12 25.21
C CYS A 357 14.03 -24.96 23.79
N TYR A 358 14.40 -26.04 23.10
CA TYR A 358 14.72 -25.92 21.67
C TYR A 358 14.18 -27.08 20.84
N VAL A 359 13.94 -26.80 19.56
CA VAL A 359 13.54 -27.78 18.56
C VAL A 359 14.74 -28.06 17.67
N LYS A 360 15.15 -29.34 17.61
CA LYS A 360 16.19 -29.81 16.70
C LYS A 360 15.55 -30.50 15.51
N CYS A 361 15.70 -29.92 14.32
CA CYS A 361 15.24 -30.51 13.06
C CYS A 361 16.44 -30.96 12.23
N LYS A 362 16.23 -31.98 11.39
CA LYS A 362 17.14 -32.30 10.28
C LYS A 362 16.79 -31.44 9.07
N GLN A 363 17.73 -31.26 8.15
CA GLN A 363 17.42 -30.77 6.82
C GLN A 363 17.11 -31.97 5.92
N CYS A 364 15.94 -31.97 5.29
CA CYS A 364 15.60 -32.93 4.25
C CYS A 364 15.57 -32.18 2.93
N SER A 365 16.13 -32.79 1.88
CA SER A 365 15.91 -32.35 0.51
C SER A 365 14.90 -33.26 -0.16
N ARG A 366 13.96 -32.68 -0.89
CA ARG A 366 13.10 -33.41 -1.83
C ARG A 366 13.14 -32.73 -3.18
N THR A 367 13.16 -33.54 -4.23
CA THR A 367 13.10 -33.03 -5.61
C THR A 367 11.65 -32.73 -5.94
N VAL A 368 11.36 -31.50 -6.37
CA VAL A 368 10.03 -31.06 -6.77
C VAL A 368 10.09 -30.49 -8.18
N ASP A 369 9.02 -30.71 -8.94
CA ASP A 369 8.82 -30.04 -10.22
C ASP A 369 8.33 -28.61 -9.97
N GLN A 370 9.02 -27.64 -10.56
CA GLN A 370 8.61 -26.23 -10.63
C GLN A 370 8.24 -25.88 -12.06
N PHE A 371 7.16 -25.12 -12.20
CA PHE A 371 6.67 -24.65 -13.49
C PHE A 371 6.78 -23.13 -13.54
N VAL A 372 7.42 -22.62 -14.59
CA VAL A 372 7.72 -21.19 -14.75
C VAL A 372 7.14 -20.70 -16.06
N CYS A 373 6.39 -19.61 -16.03
CA CYS A 373 5.77 -19.03 -17.22
C CYS A 373 6.82 -18.52 -18.22
N LYS A 374 6.57 -18.82 -19.51
CA LYS A 374 7.39 -18.35 -20.64
C LYS A 374 7.26 -16.86 -20.91
#